data_AF-A0A7Y7HBS1-F1
#
_entry.id   AF-A0A7Y7HBS1-F1
#
_cell.length_a   1.000
_cell.length_b   1.000
_cell.length_c   1.000
_cell.angle_alpha   90.00
_cell.angle_beta   90.00
_cell.angle_gamma   90.00
#
_symmetry.space_group_name_H-M   'P 1'
#
loop_
_entity.id
_entity.type
_entity.pdbx_description
1 polymer ?
#
loop_
_entity_poly.entity_id
_entity_poly.type
_entity_poly.pdbx_seq_one_letter_code
_entity_poly.pdbx_strand_id
1 'polypeptide(L)'
;MSKQSFERILQAKEYWKNKLSGEFNQISIAPDQILTDVNEKRDYQFSLSEKVSQQIIKISDNSDYRIHVCLLSAVSALMFKYNLGADIFLGTPIYGEVKENRINSFIVTKCEFNTSKTFKQLIIELSKDVKKAVEFQNFDLPAYLMQHGIIDRKTGRSLVDVFVSLDSLHSRGTLAGIDPGVLFRFAKNGNHISGIIEYHSSLYSEERIMSVAAQLNLLLEACMDDLNLELTAISLRSEDEIDFSHGLQQPYPENETIVTLFAEQVRLAPEKIAVVFGDQQMTYHQLDQLSSQLAHFLTS
;
A
#
# COMPACT_ATOMS: atom_id res chain seq x y z
N MET A 1 28.39 -22.98 19.39
CA MET A 1 28.34 -22.17 18.16
C MET A 1 29.76 -21.99 17.64
N SER A 2 30.02 -22.22 16.34
CA SER A 2 31.34 -22.01 15.74
C SER A 2 31.59 -20.52 15.45
N LYS A 3 32.85 -20.08 15.39
CA LYS A 3 33.21 -18.69 15.05
C LYS A 3 32.56 -18.21 13.74
N GLN A 4 32.52 -19.10 12.73
CA GLN A 4 31.89 -18.86 11.43
C GLN A 4 30.36 -18.68 11.53
N SER A 5 29.68 -19.42 12.44
CA SER A 5 28.24 -19.24 12.68
C SER A 5 27.93 -17.90 13.35
N PHE A 6 28.80 -17.43 14.24
CA PHE A 6 28.64 -16.14 14.92
C PHE A 6 28.86 -14.95 13.97
N GLU A 7 29.92 -15.00 13.13
CA GLU A 7 30.19 -13.98 12.12
C GLU A 7 29.04 -13.84 11.12
N ARG A 8 28.44 -14.96 10.70
CA ARG A 8 27.29 -14.94 9.78
C ARG A 8 26.04 -14.30 10.39
N ILE A 9 25.81 -14.49 11.69
CA ILE A 9 24.70 -13.83 12.41
C ILE A 9 24.94 -12.32 12.50
N LEU A 10 26.17 -11.88 12.75
CA LEU A 10 26.51 -10.45 12.78
C LEU A 10 26.32 -9.79 11.41
N GLN A 11 26.79 -10.43 10.33
CA GLN A 11 26.58 -9.95 8.96
C GLN A 11 25.09 -9.85 8.61
N ALA A 12 24.29 -10.85 8.99
CA ALA A 12 22.84 -10.82 8.79
C ALA A 12 22.19 -9.66 9.55
N LYS A 13 22.57 -9.46 10.82
CA LYS A 13 22.06 -8.37 11.65
C LYS A 13 22.38 -7.00 11.05
N GLU A 14 23.62 -6.81 10.58
CA GLU A 14 24.05 -5.57 9.95
C GLU A 14 23.32 -5.32 8.63
N TYR A 15 23.16 -6.36 7.80
CA TYR A 15 22.38 -6.28 6.56
C TYR A 15 20.94 -5.82 6.82
N TRP A 16 20.23 -6.50 7.73
CA TRP A 16 18.84 -6.17 8.04
C TRP A 16 18.70 -4.80 8.69
N LYS A 17 19.64 -4.43 9.58
CA LYS A 17 19.68 -3.08 10.15
C LYS A 17 19.81 -1.99 9.09
N ASN A 18 20.71 -2.17 8.13
CA ASN A 18 20.91 -1.18 7.07
C ASN A 18 19.71 -1.15 6.11
N LYS A 19 19.16 -2.31 5.75
CA LYS A 19 18.00 -2.41 4.86
C LYS A 19 16.74 -1.79 5.46
N LEU A 20 16.55 -1.98 6.76
CA LEU A 20 15.42 -1.51 7.53
C LEU A 20 15.76 -0.20 8.25
N SER A 21 16.61 0.63 7.64
CA SER A 21 16.88 1.98 8.13
C SER A 21 16.08 2.99 7.31
N GLY A 22 15.72 4.10 7.93
CA GLY A 22 14.90 5.17 7.32
C GLY A 22 13.51 5.26 7.91
N GLU A 23 12.68 6.10 7.30
CA GLU A 23 11.27 6.26 7.68
C GLU A 23 10.44 5.11 7.12
N PHE A 24 9.77 4.37 7.99
CA PHE A 24 8.77 3.39 7.59
C PHE A 24 7.41 4.06 7.61
N ASN A 25 6.89 4.33 6.42
CA ASN A 25 5.49 4.65 6.26
C ASN A 25 4.71 3.34 6.10
N GLN A 26 3.56 3.23 6.76
CA GLN A 26 2.69 2.09 6.57
C GLN A 26 2.24 2.07 5.10
N ILE A 27 2.70 1.07 4.36
CA ILE A 27 2.24 0.86 2.99
C ILE A 27 1.00 0.01 3.09
N SER A 28 -0.10 0.55 2.64
CA SER A 28 -1.34 -0.20 2.61
C SER A 28 -2.13 0.18 1.38
N ILE A 29 -2.97 -0.74 0.94
CA ILE A 29 -4.13 -0.38 0.13
C ILE A 29 -5.05 0.39 1.09
N ALA A 30 -5.51 1.58 0.71
CA ALA A 30 -6.42 2.35 1.56
C ALA A 30 -7.64 1.46 1.93
N PRO A 31 -7.89 1.22 3.24
CA PRO A 31 -8.97 0.36 3.69
C PRO A 31 -10.32 1.08 3.55
N ASP A 32 -11.38 0.32 3.33
CA ASP A 32 -12.74 0.85 3.15
C ASP A 32 -13.42 1.25 4.49
N GLN A 33 -12.71 1.10 5.62
CA GLN A 33 -13.23 1.26 7.00
C GLN A 33 -14.47 0.41 7.32
N ILE A 34 -14.48 -0.87 6.89
CA ILE A 34 -15.54 -1.81 7.27
C ILE A 34 -15.25 -2.37 8.67
N LEU A 35 -15.58 -1.64 9.73
CA LEU A 35 -15.48 -2.14 11.10
C LEU A 35 -16.58 -3.20 11.36
N THR A 36 -16.35 -4.42 10.87
CA THR A 36 -17.08 -5.61 11.30
C THR A 36 -16.33 -6.27 12.45
N ASP A 37 -17.05 -6.75 13.47
CA ASP A 37 -16.47 -7.47 14.63
C ASP A 37 -15.84 -8.84 14.25
N VAL A 38 -15.88 -9.20 12.96
CA VAL A 38 -15.43 -10.49 12.43
C VAL A 38 -14.09 -10.28 11.72
N ASN A 39 -13.00 -10.62 12.40
CA ASN A 39 -11.66 -10.63 11.81
C ASN A 39 -11.44 -11.92 10.99
N GLU A 40 -12.19 -12.08 9.90
CA GLU A 40 -12.10 -13.23 9.00
C GLU A 40 -11.28 -12.88 7.75
N LYS A 41 -10.43 -13.84 7.33
CA LYS A 41 -9.72 -13.76 6.06
C LYS A 41 -10.60 -14.28 4.93
N ARG A 42 -10.60 -13.57 3.81
CA ARG A 42 -11.25 -13.98 2.57
C ARG A 42 -10.24 -14.05 1.44
N ASP A 43 -10.57 -14.87 0.45
CA ASP A 43 -9.77 -15.10 -0.75
C ASP A 43 -10.53 -14.56 -1.95
N TYR A 44 -9.90 -13.67 -2.73
CA TYR A 44 -10.38 -13.26 -4.05
C TYR A 44 -9.52 -13.88 -5.14
N GLN A 45 -10.12 -14.67 -6.02
CA GLN A 45 -9.42 -15.35 -7.11
C GLN A 45 -9.40 -14.49 -8.37
N PHE A 46 -8.26 -14.43 -9.04
CA PHE A 46 -8.10 -13.74 -10.31
C PHE A 46 -7.09 -14.46 -11.21
N SER A 47 -7.08 -14.08 -12.49
CA SER A 47 -6.13 -14.60 -13.48
C SER A 47 -5.45 -13.45 -14.19
N LEU A 48 -4.16 -13.64 -14.51
CA LEU A 48 -3.47 -12.74 -15.44
C LEU A 48 -3.92 -13.03 -16.86
N SER A 49 -3.96 -12.01 -17.73
CA SER A 49 -4.27 -12.24 -19.14
C SER A 49 -3.27 -13.21 -19.77
N GLU A 50 -3.72 -13.95 -20.79
CA GLU A 50 -2.89 -14.97 -21.44
C GLU A 50 -1.60 -14.35 -22.00
N LYS A 51 -1.71 -13.17 -22.62
CA LYS A 51 -0.60 -12.38 -23.13
C LYS A 51 0.44 -12.08 -22.04
N VAL A 52 0.00 -11.53 -20.90
CA VAL A 52 0.87 -11.21 -19.76
C VAL A 52 1.54 -12.46 -19.21
N SER A 53 0.77 -13.53 -18.99
CA SER A 53 1.29 -14.79 -18.46
C SER A 53 2.42 -15.34 -19.33
N GLN A 54 2.20 -15.41 -20.64
CA GLN A 54 3.21 -15.90 -21.59
C GLN A 54 4.44 -14.99 -21.66
N GLN A 55 4.26 -13.66 -21.64
CA GLN A 55 5.37 -12.72 -21.64
C GLN A 55 6.22 -12.86 -20.37
N ILE A 56 5.60 -12.91 -19.18
CA ILE A 56 6.31 -13.13 -17.90
C ILE A 56 7.10 -14.44 -17.93
N ILE A 57 6.47 -15.55 -18.35
CA ILE A 57 7.13 -16.85 -18.43
C ILE A 57 8.31 -16.81 -19.41
N LYS A 58 8.14 -16.14 -20.55
CA LYS A 58 9.18 -16.00 -21.59
C LYS A 58 10.37 -15.17 -21.11
N ILE A 59 10.15 -13.96 -20.56
CA ILE A 59 11.26 -13.11 -20.07
C ILE A 59 11.97 -13.73 -18.86
N SER A 60 11.26 -14.59 -18.12
CA SER A 60 11.78 -15.32 -16.99
C SER A 60 12.49 -16.62 -17.38
N ASP A 61 12.54 -16.98 -18.67
CA ASP A 61 13.08 -18.25 -19.16
C ASP A 61 12.52 -19.46 -18.38
N ASN A 62 11.21 -19.41 -18.11
CA ASN A 62 10.47 -20.39 -17.31
C ASN A 62 10.98 -20.61 -15.87
N SER A 63 11.93 -19.80 -15.38
CA SER A 63 12.47 -19.88 -14.02
C SER A 63 11.50 -19.31 -13.00
N ASP A 64 11.02 -20.15 -12.09
CA ASP A 64 10.06 -19.74 -11.06
C ASP A 64 10.59 -18.59 -10.19
N TYR A 65 11.89 -18.59 -9.87
CA TYR A 65 12.53 -17.47 -9.16
C TYR A 65 12.38 -16.14 -9.92
N ARG A 66 12.62 -16.14 -11.23
CA ARG A 66 12.50 -14.93 -12.07
C ARG A 66 11.04 -14.52 -12.26
N ILE A 67 10.13 -15.48 -12.37
CA ILE A 67 8.69 -15.23 -12.41
C ILE A 67 8.24 -14.55 -11.13
N HIS A 68 8.65 -15.09 -9.97
CA HIS A 68 8.35 -14.47 -8.69
C HIS A 68 8.88 -13.04 -8.61
N VAL A 69 10.12 -12.78 -9.05
CA VAL A 69 10.67 -11.41 -9.06
C VAL A 69 9.87 -10.48 -9.97
N CYS A 70 9.39 -10.95 -11.12
CA CYS A 70 8.52 -10.15 -11.99
C CYS A 70 7.18 -9.80 -11.32
N LEU A 71 6.55 -10.77 -10.65
CA LEU A 71 5.29 -10.59 -9.94
C LEU A 71 5.47 -9.67 -8.72
N LEU A 72 6.55 -9.84 -7.96
CA LEU A 72 6.93 -8.96 -6.85
C LEU A 72 7.15 -7.52 -7.35
N SER A 73 7.81 -7.35 -8.49
CA SER A 73 8.01 -6.04 -9.11
C SER A 73 6.69 -5.39 -9.51
N ALA A 74 5.73 -6.16 -10.02
CA ALA A 74 4.41 -5.65 -10.40
C ALA A 74 3.63 -5.17 -9.18
N VAL A 75 3.61 -5.95 -8.09
CA VAL A 75 2.96 -5.54 -6.84
C VAL A 75 3.69 -4.34 -6.21
N SER A 76 5.02 -4.28 -6.26
CA SER A 76 5.78 -3.11 -5.79
C SER A 76 5.41 -1.85 -6.57
N ALA A 77 5.31 -1.95 -7.89
CA ALA A 77 4.91 -0.84 -8.75
C ALA A 77 3.45 -0.41 -8.48
N LEU A 78 2.55 -1.37 -8.24
CA LEU A 78 1.17 -1.07 -7.84
C LEU A 78 1.12 -0.35 -6.49
N MET A 79 1.89 -0.81 -5.50
CA MET A 79 1.94 -0.15 -4.19
C MET A 79 2.53 1.26 -4.26
N PHE A 80 3.53 1.48 -5.13
CA PHE A 80 4.06 2.82 -5.42
C PHE A 80 3.00 3.76 -5.96
N LYS A 81 2.09 3.27 -6.81
CA LYS A 81 0.98 4.08 -7.34
C LYS A 81 -0.03 4.48 -6.25
N TYR A 82 -0.27 3.62 -5.26
CA TYR A 82 -1.15 3.95 -4.14
C TYR A 82 -0.48 4.82 -3.08
N ASN A 83 0.83 4.71 -2.90
CA ASN A 83 1.56 5.31 -1.79
C ASN A 83 2.65 6.26 -2.32
N LEU A 84 2.20 7.36 -2.97
CA LEU A 84 3.09 8.35 -3.59
C LEU A 84 4.10 8.90 -2.57
N GLY A 85 5.39 8.76 -2.87
CA GLY A 85 6.49 9.37 -2.10
C GLY A 85 7.00 8.56 -0.91
N ALA A 86 6.49 7.35 -0.66
CA ALA A 86 7.01 6.45 0.38
C ALA A 86 7.93 5.37 -0.21
N ASP A 87 8.95 4.99 0.55
CA ASP A 87 9.71 3.76 0.31
C ASP A 87 8.78 2.54 0.44
N ILE A 88 8.78 1.64 -0.56
CA ILE A 88 7.89 0.49 -0.58
C ILE A 88 8.59 -0.75 -0.02
N PHE A 89 8.14 -1.21 1.14
CA PHE A 89 8.48 -2.46 1.79
C PHE A 89 7.41 -3.52 1.50
N LEU A 90 7.82 -4.62 0.86
CA LEU A 90 6.97 -5.79 0.66
C LEU A 90 7.57 -7.00 1.38
N GLY A 91 6.68 -7.85 1.89
CA GLY A 91 7.04 -9.14 2.45
C GLY A 91 7.05 -10.23 1.39
N THR A 92 7.93 -11.21 1.56
CA THR A 92 7.92 -12.46 0.81
C THR A 92 8.14 -13.60 1.79
N PRO A 93 7.30 -14.66 1.80
CA PRO A 93 7.63 -15.86 2.56
C PRO A 93 9.01 -16.38 2.14
N ILE A 94 9.80 -16.92 3.06
CA ILE A 94 11.17 -17.28 2.66
C ILE A 94 11.20 -18.46 1.68
N TYR A 95 12.31 -18.58 0.95
CA TYR A 95 12.46 -19.50 -0.15
C TYR A 95 12.80 -20.91 0.32
N GLY A 96 12.17 -21.90 -0.30
CA GLY A 96 12.36 -23.31 -0.02
C GLY A 96 11.59 -23.81 1.20
N GLU A 97 11.74 -25.10 1.49
CA GLU A 97 10.92 -25.80 2.48
C GLU A 97 11.04 -25.23 3.90
N VAL A 98 9.90 -25.20 4.59
CA VAL A 98 9.82 -24.88 6.02
C VAL A 98 10.40 -26.05 6.82
N LYS A 99 11.51 -25.79 7.52
CA LYS A 99 12.12 -26.76 8.44
C LYS A 99 11.55 -26.58 9.85
N GLU A 100 11.46 -27.65 10.64
CA GLU A 100 10.84 -27.62 11.99
C GLU A 100 11.49 -26.61 12.96
N ASN A 101 12.80 -26.35 12.85
CA ASN A 101 13.53 -25.42 13.71
C ASN A 101 13.74 -24.03 13.08
N ARG A 102 12.84 -23.58 12.20
CA ARG A 102 13.04 -22.33 11.46
C ARG A 102 12.64 -21.11 12.30
N ILE A 103 13.59 -20.20 12.47
CA ILE A 103 13.45 -18.98 13.29
C ILE A 103 12.66 -17.89 12.54
N ASN A 104 12.66 -17.93 11.21
CA ASN A 104 12.05 -16.89 10.38
C ASN A 104 11.10 -17.47 9.31
N SER A 105 10.03 -16.75 9.02
CA SER A 105 8.99 -17.13 8.08
C SER A 105 8.95 -16.24 6.83
N PHE A 106 9.54 -15.04 6.85
CA PHE A 106 9.58 -14.13 5.71
C PHE A 106 10.84 -13.28 5.59
N ILE A 107 11.09 -12.77 4.39
CA ILE A 107 12.02 -11.68 4.13
C ILE A 107 11.25 -10.42 3.77
N VAL A 108 11.90 -9.27 3.90
CA VAL A 108 11.38 -7.98 3.43
C VAL A 108 12.25 -7.48 2.29
N THR A 109 11.62 -6.99 1.23
CA THR A 109 12.27 -6.27 0.12
C THR A 109 11.89 -4.80 0.17
N LYS A 110 12.87 -3.93 -0.04
CA LYS A 110 12.69 -2.47 -0.06
C LYS A 110 12.86 -1.98 -1.50
N CYS A 111 11.91 -1.20 -1.98
CA CYS A 111 11.94 -0.53 -3.27
C CYS A 111 11.87 0.97 -3.07
N GLU A 112 12.91 1.67 -3.49
CA GLU A 112 12.92 3.13 -3.56
C GLU A 112 12.41 3.51 -4.95
N PHE A 113 11.52 4.50 -5.05
CA PHE A 113 11.01 4.93 -6.35
C PHE A 113 11.46 6.34 -6.66
N ASN A 114 11.81 6.56 -7.93
CA ASN A 114 11.99 7.89 -8.48
C ASN A 114 11.01 8.06 -9.67
N THR A 115 10.82 9.29 -10.12
CA THR A 115 9.81 9.62 -11.14
C THR A 115 10.07 8.99 -12.51
N SER A 116 11.31 8.58 -12.79
CA SER A 116 11.73 7.97 -14.07
C SER A 116 11.98 6.46 -13.99
N LYS A 117 11.66 5.81 -12.87
CA LYS A 117 11.92 4.37 -12.68
C LYS A 117 11.09 3.57 -13.68
N THR A 118 11.76 2.70 -14.44
CA THR A 118 11.10 1.80 -15.40
C THR A 118 10.87 0.42 -14.80
N PHE A 119 9.94 -0.34 -15.38
CA PHE A 119 9.66 -1.70 -14.91
C PHE A 119 10.87 -2.64 -15.06
N LYS A 120 11.65 -2.48 -16.12
CA LYS A 120 12.93 -3.20 -16.33
C LYS A 120 13.92 -2.95 -15.20
N GLN A 121 14.11 -1.69 -14.80
CA GLN A 121 15.02 -1.33 -13.72
C GLN A 121 14.55 -1.95 -12.40
N LEU A 122 13.25 -1.88 -12.13
CA LEU A 122 12.65 -2.47 -10.94
C LEU A 122 12.89 -3.98 -10.84
N ILE A 123 12.68 -4.74 -11.92
CA ILE A 123 12.98 -6.19 -11.97
C ILE A 123 14.46 -6.46 -11.66
N ILE A 124 15.37 -5.69 -12.26
CA ILE A 124 16.82 -5.89 -12.08
C ILE A 124 17.24 -5.60 -10.64
N GLU A 125 16.72 -4.53 -10.05
CA GLU A 125 17.01 -4.14 -8.66
C GLU A 125 16.45 -5.17 -7.67
N LEU A 126 15.16 -5.53 -7.81
CA LEU A 126 14.52 -6.52 -6.95
C LEU A 126 15.16 -7.90 -7.09
N SER A 127 15.57 -8.31 -8.28
CA SER A 127 16.30 -9.56 -8.48
C SER A 127 17.57 -9.63 -7.62
N LYS A 128 18.34 -8.53 -7.58
CA LYS A 128 19.55 -8.40 -6.75
C LYS A 128 19.21 -8.35 -5.26
N ASP A 129 18.18 -7.59 -4.89
CA ASP A 129 17.78 -7.43 -3.48
C ASP A 129 17.26 -8.73 -2.88
N VAL A 130 16.36 -9.43 -3.59
CA VAL A 130 15.85 -10.76 -3.19
C VAL A 130 17.00 -11.74 -3.02
N LYS A 131 17.94 -11.80 -3.98
CA LYS A 131 19.07 -12.72 -3.91
C LYS A 131 19.87 -12.53 -2.63
N LYS A 132 20.15 -11.27 -2.27
CA LYS A 132 20.89 -10.93 -1.06
C LYS A 132 20.07 -11.18 0.22
N ALA A 133 18.77 -10.88 0.20
CA ALA A 133 17.88 -11.15 1.34
C ALA A 133 17.78 -12.66 1.65
N VAL A 134 17.76 -13.51 0.62
CA VAL A 134 17.74 -14.97 0.75
C VAL A 134 19.01 -15.51 1.44
N GLU A 135 20.18 -14.90 1.22
CA GLU A 135 21.43 -15.29 1.91
C GLU A 135 21.34 -15.17 3.44
N PHE A 136 20.50 -14.25 3.92
CA PHE A 136 20.29 -13.91 5.34
C PHE A 136 18.88 -14.25 5.85
N GLN A 137 18.11 -15.07 5.12
CA GLN A 137 16.71 -15.38 5.45
C GLN A 137 16.51 -16.14 6.77
N ASN A 138 17.56 -16.74 7.35
CA ASN A 138 17.48 -17.44 8.64
C ASN A 138 17.61 -16.52 9.86
N PHE A 139 17.84 -15.22 9.65
CA PHE A 139 17.86 -14.22 10.72
C PHE A 139 16.46 -14.04 11.31
N ASP A 140 16.36 -13.86 12.63
CA ASP A 140 15.09 -13.62 13.33
C ASP A 140 14.52 -12.23 13.04
N LEU A 141 13.97 -12.09 11.83
CA LEU A 141 13.40 -10.86 11.34
C LEU A 141 12.16 -10.43 12.15
N PRO A 142 11.22 -11.31 12.51
CA PRO A 142 10.07 -10.93 13.34
C PRO A 142 10.48 -10.31 14.67
N ALA A 143 11.41 -10.94 15.40
CA ALA A 143 11.89 -10.39 16.67
C ALA A 143 12.58 -9.03 16.48
N TYR A 144 13.37 -8.88 15.41
CA TYR A 144 14.01 -7.61 15.06
C TYR A 144 12.97 -6.51 14.80
N LEU A 145 11.96 -6.77 13.97
CA LEU A 145 10.91 -5.79 13.65
C LEU A 145 10.10 -5.39 14.90
N MET A 146 9.80 -6.34 15.79
CA MET A 146 9.13 -6.06 17.09
C MET A 146 10.01 -5.26 18.06
N GLN A 147 11.33 -5.46 18.05
CA GLN A 147 12.26 -4.70 18.87
C GLN A 147 12.35 -3.23 18.43
N HIS A 148 12.23 -3.00 17.13
CA HIS A 148 12.37 -1.67 16.52
C HIS A 148 11.03 -0.95 16.28
N GLY A 149 9.91 -1.49 16.75
CA GLY A 149 8.60 -0.84 16.66
C GLY A 149 7.97 -0.83 15.25
N ILE A 150 8.50 -1.63 14.33
CA ILE A 150 7.98 -1.79 12.96
C ILE A 150 6.75 -2.72 12.95
N ILE A 151 6.65 -3.60 13.94
CA ILE A 151 5.44 -4.35 14.27
C ILE A 151 4.88 -3.77 15.57
N ASP A 152 3.62 -3.35 15.53
CA ASP A 152 2.89 -2.95 16.73
C ASP A 152 2.65 -4.19 17.61
N ARG A 153 3.18 -4.14 18.83
CA ARG A 153 3.08 -5.24 19.80
C ARG A 153 1.67 -5.49 20.33
N LYS A 154 0.77 -4.49 20.27
CA LYS A 154 -0.61 -4.60 20.76
C LYS A 154 -1.54 -5.16 19.70
N THR A 155 -1.38 -4.71 18.45
CA THR A 155 -2.28 -5.08 17.35
C THR A 155 -1.71 -6.18 16.45
N GLY A 156 -0.39 -6.45 16.52
CA GLY A 156 0.31 -7.36 15.63
C GLY A 156 0.48 -6.82 14.20
N ARG A 157 -0.02 -5.60 13.93
CA ARG A 157 0.05 -4.97 12.61
C ARG A 157 1.47 -4.53 12.31
N SER A 158 1.94 -4.83 11.11
CA SER A 158 3.26 -4.44 10.64
C SER A 158 3.15 -3.29 9.64
N LEU A 159 4.19 -2.46 9.59
CA LEU A 159 4.38 -1.52 8.48
C LEU A 159 4.64 -2.26 7.16
N VAL A 160 5.01 -3.54 7.22
CA VAL A 160 5.02 -4.47 6.07
C VAL A 160 3.68 -5.20 6.03
N ASP A 161 2.69 -4.59 5.39
CA ASP A 161 1.31 -5.10 5.39
C ASP A 161 0.96 -5.94 4.15
N VAL A 162 1.75 -5.77 3.08
CA VAL A 162 1.52 -6.40 1.78
C VAL A 162 2.60 -7.43 1.49
N PHE A 163 2.18 -8.65 1.17
CA PHE A 163 3.06 -9.77 0.87
C PHE A 163 2.82 -10.34 -0.52
N VAL A 164 3.87 -10.91 -1.11
CA VAL A 164 3.82 -11.60 -2.41
C VAL A 164 4.43 -12.99 -2.28
N SER A 165 3.81 -13.98 -2.91
CA SER A 165 4.31 -15.35 -2.94
C SER A 165 4.03 -16.05 -4.27
N LEU A 166 4.81 -17.09 -4.56
CA LEU A 166 4.63 -18.00 -5.68
C LEU A 166 4.63 -19.42 -5.13
N ASP A 167 3.56 -20.17 -5.39
CA ASP A 167 3.31 -21.51 -4.80
C ASP A 167 4.46 -22.50 -5.03
N SER A 168 5.18 -22.41 -6.15
CA SER A 168 6.29 -23.32 -6.45
C SER A 168 7.58 -23.03 -5.68
N LEU A 169 7.70 -21.86 -5.05
CA LEU A 169 8.89 -21.44 -4.29
C LEU A 169 8.64 -21.35 -2.79
N HIS A 170 7.40 -21.04 -2.41
CA HIS A 170 7.04 -20.70 -1.05
C HIS A 170 6.01 -21.70 -0.54
N SER A 171 6.33 -22.37 0.57
CA SER A 171 5.40 -23.31 1.19
C SER A 171 4.14 -22.59 1.67
N ARG A 172 2.98 -23.22 1.45
CA ARG A 172 1.71 -22.81 2.05
C ARG A 172 1.82 -22.99 3.56
N GLY A 173 1.87 -21.89 4.30
CA GLY A 173 2.03 -21.91 5.75
C GLY A 173 1.82 -20.54 6.37
N THR A 174 1.49 -20.53 7.66
CA THR A 174 1.30 -19.29 8.40
C THR A 174 2.62 -18.54 8.50
N LEU A 175 2.59 -17.24 8.18
CA LEU A 175 3.71 -16.34 8.44
C LEU A 175 3.83 -16.16 9.95
N ALA A 176 4.70 -16.95 10.59
CA ALA A 176 4.88 -16.89 12.04
C ALA A 176 5.28 -15.47 12.48
N GLY A 177 4.50 -14.89 13.41
CA GLY A 177 4.78 -13.59 14.01
C GLY A 177 4.28 -12.37 13.24
N ILE A 178 3.58 -12.54 12.12
CA ILE A 178 2.97 -11.44 11.36
C ILE A 178 1.65 -11.89 10.73
N ASP A 179 0.68 -10.98 10.71
CA ASP A 179 -0.58 -11.17 10.00
C ASP A 179 -0.73 -10.08 8.95
N PRO A 180 -0.42 -10.37 7.66
CA PRO A 180 -0.48 -9.35 6.63
C PRO A 180 -1.93 -8.92 6.36
N GLY A 181 -2.13 -7.62 6.15
CA GLY A 181 -3.38 -7.05 5.67
C GLY A 181 -3.80 -7.65 4.32
N VAL A 182 -2.82 -7.83 3.42
CA VAL A 182 -3.03 -8.39 2.08
C VAL A 182 -1.86 -9.31 1.68
N LEU A 183 -2.17 -10.51 1.19
CA LEU A 183 -1.19 -11.45 0.62
C LEU A 183 -1.59 -11.84 -0.81
N PHE A 184 -0.77 -11.46 -1.77
CA PHE A 184 -0.86 -11.92 -3.15
C PHE A 184 -0.17 -13.29 -3.29
N ARG A 185 -0.95 -14.34 -3.50
CA ARG A 185 -0.45 -15.68 -3.83
C ARG A 185 -0.61 -15.96 -5.30
N PHE A 186 0.48 -16.23 -6.00
CA PHE A 186 0.45 -16.63 -7.40
C PHE A 186 0.72 -18.12 -7.56
N ALA A 187 0.12 -18.70 -8.60
CA ALA A 187 0.38 -20.06 -9.03
C ALA A 187 0.60 -20.08 -10.55
N LYS A 188 1.59 -20.86 -10.99
CA LYS A 188 1.90 -21.07 -12.40
C LYS A 188 1.40 -22.45 -12.82
N ASN A 189 0.50 -22.48 -13.79
CA ASN A 189 -0.11 -23.69 -14.33
C ASN A 189 0.18 -23.75 -15.84
N GLY A 190 1.28 -24.42 -16.21
CA GLY A 190 1.76 -24.44 -17.59
C GLY A 190 2.13 -23.03 -18.07
N ASN A 191 1.39 -22.53 -19.06
CA ASN A 191 1.59 -21.19 -19.65
C ASN A 191 0.68 -20.10 -19.06
N HIS A 192 -0.05 -20.42 -18.00
CA HIS A 192 -0.96 -19.48 -17.34
C HIS A 192 -0.51 -19.18 -15.92
N ILE A 193 -0.69 -17.93 -15.49
CA ILE A 193 -0.44 -17.49 -14.12
C ILE A 193 -1.78 -17.03 -13.52
N SER A 194 -2.18 -17.70 -12.45
CA SER A 194 -3.35 -17.35 -11.64
C SER A 194 -2.91 -16.73 -10.32
N GLY A 195 -3.80 -15.96 -9.69
CA GLY A 195 -3.56 -15.31 -8.42
C GLY A 195 -4.74 -15.46 -7.45
N ILE A 196 -4.41 -15.41 -6.15
CA ILE A 196 -5.36 -15.28 -5.06
C ILE A 196 -4.89 -14.10 -4.21
N ILE A 197 -5.79 -13.17 -3.91
CA ILE A 197 -5.56 -12.12 -2.93
C ILE A 197 -6.25 -12.56 -1.63
N GLU A 198 -5.46 -12.87 -0.61
CA GLU A 198 -5.95 -13.07 0.75
C GLU A 198 -6.01 -11.72 1.45
N TYR A 199 -7.12 -11.40 2.09
CA TYR A 199 -7.31 -10.12 2.77
C TYR A 199 -8.24 -10.24 3.97
N HIS A 200 -8.16 -9.28 4.89
CA HIS A 200 -9.09 -9.17 6.01
C HIS A 200 -10.39 -8.47 5.57
N SER A 201 -11.54 -9.14 5.69
CA SER A 201 -12.84 -8.54 5.33
C SER A 201 -13.28 -7.41 6.28
N SER A 202 -12.61 -7.29 7.43
CA SER A 202 -12.73 -6.17 8.37
C SER A 202 -11.95 -4.92 7.92
N LEU A 203 -11.14 -5.01 6.86
CA LEU A 203 -10.36 -3.88 6.32
C LEU A 203 -10.76 -3.55 4.88
N TYR A 204 -11.10 -4.56 4.09
CA TYR A 204 -11.35 -4.41 2.65
C TYR A 204 -12.66 -5.05 2.24
N SER A 205 -13.43 -4.33 1.42
CA SER A 205 -14.54 -4.90 0.66
C SER A 205 -14.04 -5.82 -0.44
N GLU A 206 -14.90 -6.72 -0.89
CA GLU A 206 -14.58 -7.57 -2.05
C GLU A 206 -14.43 -6.73 -3.32
N GLU A 207 -15.27 -5.69 -3.48
CA GLU A 207 -15.21 -4.75 -4.60
C GLU A 207 -13.85 -4.04 -4.67
N ARG A 208 -13.31 -3.61 -3.52
CA ARG A 208 -11.99 -2.98 -3.44
C ARG A 208 -10.89 -3.92 -3.89
N ILE A 209 -10.91 -5.18 -3.44
CA ILE A 209 -9.92 -6.18 -3.81
C ILE A 209 -10.04 -6.59 -5.28
N MET A 210 -11.26 -6.67 -5.81
CA MET A 210 -11.52 -6.84 -7.23
C MET A 210 -10.90 -5.71 -8.05
N SER A 211 -11.08 -4.44 -7.65
CA SER A 211 -10.44 -3.30 -8.31
C SER A 211 -8.92 -3.38 -8.25
N VAL A 212 -8.34 -3.76 -7.11
CA VAL A 212 -6.88 -3.95 -6.96
C VAL A 212 -6.36 -5.01 -7.94
N ALA A 213 -7.07 -6.15 -8.07
CA ALA A 213 -6.71 -7.20 -9.01
C ALA A 213 -6.79 -6.74 -10.49
N ALA A 214 -7.84 -5.97 -10.83
CA ALA A 214 -7.98 -5.41 -12.18
C ALA A 214 -6.87 -4.39 -12.49
N GLN A 215 -6.54 -3.51 -11.54
CA GLN A 215 -5.47 -2.52 -11.68
C GLN A 215 -4.09 -3.18 -11.79
N LEU A 216 -3.85 -4.28 -11.08
CA LEU A 216 -2.64 -5.09 -11.24
C LEU A 216 -2.52 -5.65 -12.66
N ASN A 217 -3.62 -6.14 -13.24
CA ASN A 217 -3.65 -6.65 -14.60
C ASN A 217 -3.33 -5.55 -15.62
N LEU A 218 -3.98 -4.39 -15.52
CA LEU A 218 -3.72 -3.24 -16.40
C LEU A 218 -2.26 -2.79 -16.32
N LEU A 219 -1.71 -2.70 -15.10
CA LEU A 219 -0.32 -2.36 -14.87
C LEU A 219 0.63 -3.36 -15.55
N LEU A 220 0.36 -4.65 -15.38
CA LEU A 220 1.16 -5.70 -15.99
C LEU A 220 1.08 -5.69 -17.52
N GLU A 221 -0.10 -5.44 -18.09
CA GLU A 221 -0.27 -5.33 -19.55
C GLU A 221 0.59 -4.19 -20.12
N ALA A 222 0.50 -3.00 -19.52
CA ALA A 222 1.32 -1.85 -19.93
C ALA A 222 2.83 -2.12 -19.77
N CYS A 223 3.24 -2.70 -18.65
CA CYS A 223 4.63 -3.05 -18.37
C CYS A 223 5.19 -4.11 -19.33
N MET A 224 4.38 -5.10 -19.73
CA MET A 224 4.83 -6.16 -20.63
C MET A 224 4.86 -5.72 -22.10
N ASP A 225 4.13 -4.68 -22.46
CA ASP A 225 4.19 -4.07 -23.79
C ASP A 225 5.43 -3.20 -23.99
N ASP A 226 5.84 -2.44 -22.97
CA ASP A 226 7.14 -1.76 -22.97
C ASP A 226 7.78 -1.77 -21.56
N LEU A 227 8.81 -2.60 -21.40
CA LEU A 227 9.57 -2.71 -20.15
C LEU A 227 10.34 -1.43 -19.79
N ASN A 228 10.57 -0.53 -20.76
CA ASN A 228 11.26 0.74 -20.54
C ASN A 228 10.30 1.91 -20.31
N LEU A 229 8.98 1.65 -20.30
CA LEU A 229 7.99 2.65 -19.91
C LEU A 229 8.22 3.07 -18.46
N GLU A 230 8.17 4.38 -18.22
CA GLU A 230 8.26 4.94 -16.87
C GLU A 230 7.01 4.56 -16.08
N LEU A 231 7.21 4.09 -14.85
CA LEU A 231 6.10 3.64 -14.01
C LEU A 231 5.12 4.77 -13.69
N THR A 232 5.57 6.02 -13.67
CA THR A 232 4.71 7.20 -13.47
C THR A 232 3.74 7.43 -14.62
N ALA A 233 4.12 7.08 -15.86
CA ALA A 233 3.30 7.26 -17.06
C ALA A 233 2.12 6.27 -17.18
N ILE A 234 2.17 5.15 -16.45
CA ILE A 234 1.11 4.13 -16.52
C ILE A 234 -0.13 4.61 -15.76
N SER A 235 -1.28 4.72 -16.43
CA SER A 235 -2.56 4.98 -15.76
C SER A 235 -3.12 3.68 -15.18
N LEU A 236 -3.55 3.71 -13.91
CA LEU A 236 -4.26 2.60 -13.28
C LEU A 236 -5.78 2.69 -13.42
N ARG A 237 -6.29 3.76 -14.04
CA ARG A 237 -7.73 3.89 -14.27
C ARG A 237 -8.08 3.12 -15.52
N SER A 238 -9.03 2.19 -15.42
CA SER A 238 -9.72 1.69 -16.62
C SER A 238 -10.45 2.86 -17.28
N GLU A 239 -10.59 2.86 -18.60
CA GLU A 239 -11.36 3.89 -19.32
C GLU A 239 -12.80 4.03 -18.78
N ASP A 240 -13.31 2.99 -18.10
CA ASP A 240 -14.63 2.93 -17.46
C ASP A 240 -14.72 3.54 -16.04
N GLU A 241 -13.61 3.98 -15.42
CA GLU A 241 -13.68 4.65 -14.10
C GLU A 241 -14.25 6.07 -14.26
N ILE A 242 -15.55 6.20 -13.99
CA ILE A 242 -16.31 7.46 -13.97
C ILE A 242 -15.50 8.57 -13.30
N ASP A 243 -15.35 9.67 -14.03
CA ASP A 243 -14.60 10.82 -13.58
C ASP A 243 -15.35 11.59 -12.49
N PHE A 244 -15.02 11.31 -11.22
CA PHE A 244 -15.46 12.14 -10.10
C PHE A 244 -14.78 13.53 -10.07
N SER A 245 -13.87 13.86 -11.01
CA SER A 245 -13.31 15.22 -11.11
C SER A 245 -14.36 16.27 -11.47
N HIS A 246 -15.51 15.84 -11.97
CA HIS A 246 -16.72 16.66 -12.05
C HIS A 246 -17.48 16.62 -10.72
N GLY A 247 -16.87 17.15 -9.66
CA GLY A 247 -17.66 17.66 -8.55
C GLY A 247 -18.71 18.61 -9.13
N LEU A 248 -19.98 18.46 -8.75
CA LEU A 248 -21.09 19.29 -9.23
C LEU A 248 -20.64 20.75 -9.21
N GLN A 249 -20.29 21.31 -10.38
CA GLN A 249 -20.00 22.72 -10.53
C GLN A 249 -21.32 23.45 -10.44
N GLN A 250 -21.84 23.57 -9.22
CA GLN A 250 -22.86 24.55 -8.96
C GLN A 250 -22.20 25.92 -9.13
N PRO A 251 -22.77 26.81 -9.95
CA PRO A 251 -22.24 28.16 -10.10
C PRO A 251 -22.25 28.83 -8.73
N TYR A 252 -21.05 29.08 -8.19
CA TYR A 252 -20.88 29.96 -7.04
C TYR A 252 -21.10 31.40 -7.53
N PRO A 253 -21.92 32.23 -6.87
CA PRO A 253 -22.08 33.62 -7.28
C PRO A 253 -20.75 34.37 -7.11
N GLU A 254 -20.04 34.62 -8.21
CA GLU A 254 -18.70 35.26 -8.19
C GLU A 254 -18.70 36.67 -7.55
N ASN A 255 -19.87 37.31 -7.49
CA ASN A 255 -20.04 38.66 -6.96
C ASN A 255 -20.38 38.70 -5.46
N GLU A 256 -20.53 37.55 -4.80
CA GLU A 256 -20.90 37.49 -3.39
C GLU A 256 -19.79 36.85 -2.55
N THR A 257 -19.34 37.60 -1.55
CA THR A 257 -18.44 37.09 -0.52
C THR A 257 -19.24 36.39 0.57
N ILE A 258 -18.59 35.51 1.32
CA ILE A 258 -19.17 34.93 2.54
C ILE A 258 -19.63 36.03 3.52
N VAL A 259 -18.94 37.17 3.53
CA VAL A 259 -19.26 38.33 4.37
C VAL A 259 -20.55 39.01 3.91
N THR A 260 -20.76 39.16 2.60
CA THR A 260 -22.01 39.75 2.07
C THR A 260 -23.21 38.84 2.30
N LEU A 261 -23.05 37.53 2.07
CA LEU A 261 -24.08 36.52 2.37
C LEU A 261 -24.44 36.50 3.86
N PHE A 262 -23.44 36.62 4.73
CA PHE A 262 -23.64 36.72 6.16
C PHE A 262 -24.42 37.98 6.55
N ALA A 263 -24.07 39.15 6.02
CA ALA A 263 -24.78 40.41 6.28
C ALA A 263 -26.24 40.37 5.81
N GLU A 264 -26.53 39.71 4.68
CA GLU A 264 -27.90 39.49 4.24
C GLU A 264 -28.68 38.59 5.21
N GLN A 265 -28.05 37.54 5.72
CA GLN A 265 -28.66 36.64 6.70
C GLN A 265 -28.96 37.35 8.03
N VAL A 266 -28.08 38.27 8.47
CA VAL A 266 -28.32 39.14 9.64
C VAL A 266 -29.54 40.04 9.42
N ARG A 267 -29.69 40.62 8.22
CA ARG A 267 -30.85 41.46 7.86
C ARG A 267 -32.17 40.68 7.82
N LEU A 268 -32.14 39.47 7.25
CA LEU A 268 -33.35 38.65 7.05
C LEU A 268 -33.82 37.96 8.33
N ALA A 269 -32.90 37.59 9.22
CA ALA A 269 -33.23 36.83 10.43
C ALA A 269 -32.28 37.16 11.60
N PRO A 270 -32.33 38.39 12.15
CA PRO A 270 -31.37 38.87 13.15
C PRO A 270 -31.39 38.06 14.45
N GLU A 271 -32.56 37.58 14.86
CA GLU A 271 -32.77 36.82 16.11
C GLU A 271 -32.55 35.31 15.95
N LYS A 272 -32.23 34.81 14.75
CA LYS A 272 -31.88 33.39 14.58
C LYS A 272 -30.52 33.11 15.20
N ILE A 273 -30.39 31.93 15.80
CA ILE A 273 -29.14 31.43 16.37
C ILE A 273 -28.15 31.17 15.23
N ALA A 274 -26.98 31.81 15.29
CA ALA A 274 -25.89 31.67 14.33
C ALA A 274 -24.81 30.71 14.85
N VAL A 275 -24.52 30.74 16.16
CA VAL A 275 -23.45 29.96 16.79
C VAL A 275 -23.97 29.34 18.08
N VAL A 276 -23.65 28.07 18.29
CA VAL A 276 -23.90 27.33 19.54
C VAL A 276 -22.59 26.72 20.02
N PHE A 277 -22.22 26.99 21.26
CA PHE A 277 -21.04 26.42 21.90
C PHE A 277 -21.38 26.02 23.35
N GLY A 278 -21.56 24.72 23.58
CA GLY A 278 -22.10 24.22 24.85
C GLY A 278 -23.49 24.80 25.13
N ASP A 279 -23.69 25.38 26.31
CA ASP A 279 -24.95 26.05 26.69
C ASP A 279 -25.05 27.51 26.19
N GLN A 280 -24.00 28.03 25.54
CA GLN A 280 -23.99 29.39 25.02
C GLN A 280 -24.50 29.42 23.58
N GLN A 281 -25.37 30.38 23.30
CA GLN A 281 -25.94 30.62 21.99
C GLN A 281 -25.80 32.08 21.64
N MET A 282 -25.47 32.35 20.38
CA MET A 282 -25.39 33.71 19.85
C MET A 282 -26.27 33.84 18.61
N THR A 283 -27.00 34.95 18.53
CA THR A 283 -27.79 35.27 17.35
C THR A 283 -26.93 35.87 16.24
N TYR A 284 -27.45 35.88 15.01
CA TYR A 284 -26.80 36.55 13.88
C TYR A 284 -26.48 38.01 14.18
N HIS A 285 -27.40 38.74 14.82
CA HIS A 285 -27.18 40.14 15.22
C HIS A 285 -26.03 40.29 16.23
N GLN A 286 -25.96 39.43 17.26
CA GLN A 286 -24.90 39.49 18.26
C GLN A 286 -23.52 39.16 17.67
N LEU A 287 -23.46 38.20 16.74
CA LEU A 287 -22.23 37.83 16.07
C LEU A 287 -21.73 38.96 15.14
N ASP A 288 -22.64 39.61 14.42
CA ASP A 288 -22.32 40.73 13.53
C ASP A 288 -21.72 41.93 14.28
N GLN A 289 -22.30 42.28 15.45
CA GLN A 289 -21.78 43.34 16.30
C GLN A 289 -20.35 43.06 16.80
N LEU A 290 -20.09 41.84 17.27
CA LEU A 290 -18.77 41.45 17.76
C LEU A 290 -17.73 41.37 16.62
N SER A 291 -18.12 40.84 15.47
CA SER A 291 -17.28 40.80 14.27
C SER A 291 -16.93 42.22 13.79
N SER A 292 -17.89 43.13 13.80
CA SER A 292 -17.70 44.53 13.42
C SER A 292 -16.76 45.28 14.38
N GLN A 293 -16.88 45.03 15.69
CA GLN A 293 -15.98 45.60 16.69
C GLN A 293 -14.55 45.09 16.53
N LEU A 294 -14.38 43.79 16.29
CA LEU A 294 -13.07 43.19 16.04
C LEU A 294 -12.45 43.72 14.75
N ALA A 295 -13.23 43.85 13.67
CA ALA A 295 -12.75 44.42 12.41
C ALA A 295 -12.22 45.85 12.61
N HIS A 296 -12.97 46.71 13.32
CA HIS A 296 -12.52 48.07 13.63
C HIS A 296 -11.21 48.07 14.40
N PHE A 297 -11.07 47.20 15.41
CA PHE A 297 -9.84 47.06 16.21
C PHE A 297 -8.64 46.59 15.38
N LEU A 298 -8.84 45.73 14.39
CA LEU A 298 -7.77 45.23 13.53
C LEU A 298 -7.36 46.22 12.43
N THR A 299 -8.25 47.15 12.09
CA THR A 299 -8.00 48.18 11.05
C THR A 299 -7.59 49.55 11.61
N SER A 300 -7.64 49.73 12.93
CA SER A 300 -7.19 50.93 13.65
C SER A 300 -5.73 50.82 14.06
#